data_AF-A0A380TY03-F1
#
_entry.id   AF-A0A380TY03-F1
#
_cell.length_a   1.000
_cell.length_b   1.000
_cell.length_c   1.000
_cell.angle_alpha   90.00
_cell.angle_beta   90.00
_cell.angle_gamma   90.00
#
_symmetry.space_group_name_H-M   'P 1'
#
loop_
_entity.id
_entity.type
_entity.pdbx_description
1 polymer ?
#
loop_
_entity_poly.entity_id
_entity_poly.type
_entity_poly.pdbx_seq_one_letter_code
_entity_poly.pdbx_strand_id
1 'polypeptide(L)'
;MSTGPSLKQHRLIKKINISTFGFSRGAALARAFTNQFMWQCESDCNGLSYGTGKYPIEFKFMGIFDTVASFGLPATNLNNNLTFEGRDMVIDERIKMCVHHVAGNELRFAFPVDLIHKGNGQIANPNWKELVYPGMHSDVGGGYTPGSQNVNDNFARIPLKDMLEDAVSAGVRMFDYNQLKEKYGALFTEQFEIQNETQRLYDAVKAQMSSTGKVQDQIAAAMKVYYSAYGTLARSKIASVSQNVRKENKFRELLPIGPSDMATEISRLEKLQKLTAPIKSGGMNIFRILSPVSKAYEFFLGVDDWEFASWHKESTPEIMSFYQNYIHDSKYGFMSNAEPFSYFRQRTVYESRRSGKGEEVDQKTAEDKAVCTVVNREVQQEKFFDAFERAKQEQLPLAM
;
A
#
# COMPACT_ATOMS: atom_id res chain seq x y z
N MET A 1 -11.99 10.34 -62.02
CA MET A 1 -10.70 9.92 -61.43
C MET A 1 -10.96 9.53 -59.99
N SER A 2 -10.91 8.23 -59.71
CA SER A 2 -11.07 7.66 -58.37
C SER A 2 -9.88 8.08 -57.51
N THR A 3 -10.12 8.91 -56.50
CA THR A 3 -9.17 9.08 -55.40
C THR A 3 -9.23 7.80 -54.58
N GLY A 4 -8.19 6.99 -54.71
CA GLY A 4 -8.04 5.72 -54.00
C GLY A 4 -8.21 5.87 -52.48
N PRO A 5 -8.49 4.76 -51.78
CA PRO A 5 -8.84 4.76 -50.36
C PRO A 5 -7.80 5.54 -49.55
N SER A 6 -8.28 6.58 -48.87
CA SER A 6 -7.45 7.39 -47.97
C SER A 6 -6.79 6.50 -46.92
N LEU A 7 -5.69 6.99 -46.35
CA LEU A 7 -4.81 6.37 -45.33
C LEU A 7 -5.50 5.82 -44.05
N LYS A 8 -6.83 5.72 -44.02
CA LYS A 8 -7.67 4.93 -43.09
C LYS A 8 -7.37 3.42 -43.16
N GLN A 9 -6.77 2.92 -44.25
CA GLN A 9 -6.68 1.48 -44.55
C GLN A 9 -5.58 0.70 -43.82
N HIS A 10 -4.70 1.35 -43.04
CA HIS A 10 -3.67 0.65 -42.24
C HIS A 10 -3.58 1.12 -40.78
N ARG A 11 -4.67 1.61 -40.17
CA ARG A 11 -4.73 1.90 -38.72
C ARG A 11 -4.89 0.60 -37.91
N LEU A 12 -3.79 -0.14 -37.78
CA LEU A 12 -3.73 -1.45 -37.11
C LEU A 12 -3.90 -1.37 -35.57
N ILE A 13 -3.75 -0.20 -34.96
CA ILE A 13 -3.87 0.00 -33.51
C ILE A 13 -5.30 0.42 -33.15
N LYS A 14 -6.05 -0.50 -32.54
CA LYS A 14 -7.44 -0.25 -32.09
C LYS A 14 -7.51 0.52 -30.76
N LYS A 15 -6.58 0.23 -29.84
CA LYS A 15 -6.46 0.85 -28.52
C LYS A 15 -5.11 0.51 -27.89
N ILE A 16 -4.52 1.44 -27.17
CA ILE A 16 -3.34 1.24 -26.32
C ILE A 16 -3.83 1.03 -24.88
N ASN A 17 -3.52 -0.12 -24.28
CA ASN A 17 -3.83 -0.38 -22.88
C ASN A 17 -2.56 -0.23 -22.04
N ILE A 18 -2.63 0.56 -20.99
CA ILE A 18 -1.53 0.79 -20.05
C ILE A 18 -1.86 0.13 -18.72
N SER A 19 -0.94 -0.68 -18.24
CA SER A 19 -0.97 -1.27 -16.89
C SER A 19 0.38 -1.01 -16.23
N THR A 20 0.37 -0.50 -15.00
CA THR A 20 1.59 -0.16 -14.27
C THR A 20 1.68 -0.97 -12.99
N PHE A 21 2.91 -1.36 -12.64
CA PHE A 21 3.22 -2.02 -11.38
C PHE A 21 4.36 -1.28 -10.70
N GLY A 22 4.34 -1.23 -9.38
CA GLY A 22 5.42 -0.63 -8.62
C GLY A 22 5.44 -1.06 -7.17
N PHE A 23 6.63 -1.13 -6.59
CA PHE A 23 6.84 -1.38 -5.16
C PHE A 23 7.64 -0.22 -4.57
N SER A 24 7.30 0.23 -3.36
CA SER A 24 8.07 1.23 -2.61
C SER A 24 8.11 2.58 -3.36
N ARG A 25 9.31 3.13 -3.58
CA ARG A 25 9.53 4.29 -4.45
C ARG A 25 9.14 4.01 -5.91
N GLY A 26 9.20 2.76 -6.36
CA GLY A 26 8.69 2.36 -7.67
C GLY A 26 7.17 2.51 -7.78
N ALA A 27 6.43 2.26 -6.69
CA ALA A 27 5.00 2.58 -6.64
C ALA A 27 4.77 4.10 -6.70
N ALA A 28 5.61 4.89 -6.05
CA ALA A 28 5.53 6.34 -6.12
C ALA A 28 5.76 6.85 -7.55
N LEU A 29 6.76 6.31 -8.23
CA LEU A 29 7.05 6.58 -9.64
C LEU A 29 5.91 6.13 -10.56
N ALA A 30 5.28 4.98 -10.32
CA ALA A 30 4.16 4.50 -11.11
C ALA A 30 2.98 5.48 -11.08
N ARG A 31 2.65 6.02 -9.88
CA ARG A 31 1.58 7.01 -9.68
C ARG A 31 1.89 8.33 -10.39
N ALA A 32 3.12 8.84 -10.21
CA ALA A 32 3.56 10.06 -10.86
C ALA A 32 3.60 9.90 -12.39
N PHE A 33 4.11 8.77 -12.88
CA PHE A 33 4.18 8.45 -14.31
C PHE A 33 2.79 8.44 -14.95
N THR A 34 1.80 7.76 -14.35
CA THR A 34 0.45 7.71 -14.94
C THR A 34 -0.22 9.06 -14.94
N ASN A 35 -0.06 9.86 -13.89
CA ASN A 35 -0.60 11.22 -13.85
C ASN A 35 0.01 12.09 -14.95
N GLN A 36 1.35 12.12 -15.04
CA GLN A 36 2.06 12.88 -16.06
C GLN A 36 1.74 12.42 -17.48
N PHE A 37 1.55 11.12 -17.70
CA PHE A 37 1.17 10.59 -18.99
C PHE A 37 -0.27 10.96 -19.36
N MET A 38 -1.22 10.85 -18.42
CA MET A 38 -2.61 11.28 -18.66
C MET A 38 -2.71 12.78 -18.97
N TRP A 39 -1.85 13.62 -18.39
CA TRP A 39 -1.81 15.05 -18.71
C TRP A 39 -1.39 15.36 -20.16
N GLN A 40 -0.78 14.40 -20.86
CA GLN A 40 -0.45 14.51 -22.28
C GLN A 40 -1.56 13.94 -23.19
N CYS A 41 -2.64 13.42 -22.60
CA CYS A 41 -3.78 12.87 -23.34
C CYS A 41 -4.86 13.93 -23.56
N GLU A 42 -5.54 13.85 -24.70
CA GLU A 42 -6.81 14.52 -24.92
C GLU A 42 -7.94 13.67 -24.32
N SER A 43 -8.95 14.31 -23.73
CA SER A 43 -10.12 13.67 -23.14
C SER A 43 -11.37 14.17 -23.85
N ASP A 44 -12.25 13.25 -24.25
CA ASP A 44 -13.57 13.53 -24.80
C ASP A 44 -14.61 12.50 -24.29
N CYS A 45 -15.84 12.57 -24.80
CA CYS A 45 -16.91 11.66 -24.38
C CYS A 45 -16.70 10.19 -24.80
N ASN A 46 -15.74 9.92 -25.69
CA ASN A 46 -15.36 8.58 -26.11
C ASN A 46 -14.16 8.03 -25.31
N GLY A 47 -13.50 8.87 -24.50
CA GLY A 47 -12.42 8.49 -23.59
C GLY A 47 -11.14 9.27 -23.82
N LEU A 48 -10.01 8.65 -23.50
CA LEU A 48 -8.69 9.26 -23.67
C LEU A 48 -8.10 8.94 -25.04
N SER A 49 -7.44 9.92 -25.64
CA SER A 49 -6.62 9.74 -26.84
C SER A 49 -5.24 10.36 -26.68
N TYR A 50 -4.23 9.77 -27.32
CA TYR A 50 -2.83 10.19 -27.19
C TYR A 50 -2.17 10.46 -28.53
N GLY A 51 -1.34 11.51 -28.55
CA GLY A 51 -0.49 11.89 -29.68
C GLY A 51 -1.25 12.47 -30.88
N THR A 52 -0.50 12.88 -31.90
CA THR A 52 -1.05 13.50 -33.13
C THR A 52 -2.00 12.58 -33.91
N GLY A 53 -1.86 11.26 -33.75
CA GLY A 53 -2.73 10.27 -34.37
C GLY A 53 -4.07 10.07 -33.66
N LYS A 54 -4.29 10.72 -32.50
CA LYS A 54 -5.46 10.53 -31.62
C LYS A 54 -5.73 9.06 -31.33
N TYR A 55 -4.68 8.33 -30.94
CA TYR A 55 -4.78 6.90 -30.65
C TYR A 55 -5.60 6.69 -29.38
N PRO A 56 -6.67 5.87 -29.39
CA PRO A 56 -7.41 5.56 -28.19
C PRO A 56 -6.50 4.91 -27.15
N ILE A 57 -6.48 5.45 -25.93
CA ILE A 57 -5.64 4.96 -24.83
C ILE A 57 -6.51 4.68 -23.60
N GLU A 58 -6.15 3.66 -22.84
CA GLU A 58 -6.87 3.29 -21.63
C GLU A 58 -5.91 2.81 -20.54
N PHE A 59 -5.98 3.42 -19.37
CA PHE A 59 -5.21 3.02 -18.20
C PHE A 59 -6.02 1.97 -17.43
N LYS A 60 -5.66 0.70 -17.66
CA LYS A 60 -6.42 -0.47 -17.23
C LYS A 60 -6.21 -0.81 -15.76
N PHE A 61 -4.96 -0.85 -15.33
CA PHE A 61 -4.62 -1.38 -14.02
C PHE A 61 -3.40 -0.69 -13.44
N MET A 62 -3.45 -0.34 -12.15
CA MET A 62 -2.29 0.05 -11.35
C MET A 62 -2.18 -0.89 -10.16
N GLY A 63 -1.15 -1.74 -10.16
CA GLY A 63 -0.83 -2.64 -9.05
C GLY A 63 0.35 -2.12 -8.26
N ILE A 64 0.13 -1.63 -7.05
CA ILE A 64 1.18 -1.04 -6.23
C ILE A 64 1.33 -1.73 -4.88
N PHE A 65 2.58 -1.81 -4.43
CA PHE A 65 2.95 -2.37 -3.14
C PHE A 65 3.60 -1.29 -2.29
N ASP A 66 3.03 -1.07 -1.12
CA ASP A 66 3.49 -0.28 0.00
C ASP A 66 4.21 1.01 -0.43
N THR A 67 3.44 1.94 -1.00
CA THR A 67 3.99 3.16 -1.59
C THR A 67 4.73 4.00 -0.56
N VAL A 68 6.00 4.28 -0.82
CA VAL A 68 6.83 5.18 0.00
C VAL A 68 7.33 6.31 -0.91
N ALA A 69 6.78 7.51 -0.75
CA ALA A 69 7.13 8.66 -1.59
C ALA A 69 8.37 9.45 -1.10
N SER A 70 9.11 8.98 -0.09
CA SER A 70 10.28 9.68 0.45
C SER A 70 11.47 9.68 -0.54
N PHE A 71 11.56 10.73 -1.36
CA PHE A 71 12.76 11.07 -2.13
C PHE A 71 13.60 12.07 -1.32
N GLY A 72 14.62 11.59 -0.60
CA GLY A 72 15.52 12.45 0.19
C GLY A 72 15.96 11.88 1.54
N LEU A 73 16.34 12.75 2.47
CA LEU A 73 16.73 12.38 3.83
C LEU A 73 15.62 11.55 4.51
N PRO A 74 15.98 10.44 5.17
CA PRO A 74 15.04 9.54 5.82
C PRO A 74 14.08 10.34 6.71
N ALA A 75 12.79 10.10 6.51
CA ALA A 75 11.69 10.59 7.33
C ALA A 75 11.41 12.11 7.33
N THR A 76 11.82 12.80 6.28
CA THR A 76 11.34 14.17 6.02
C THR A 76 10.53 14.23 4.74
N ASN A 77 9.20 14.40 4.90
CA ASN A 77 8.35 14.98 3.86
C ASN A 77 8.55 16.51 3.80
N LEU A 78 9.80 16.96 3.89
CA LEU A 78 10.13 18.36 3.66
C LEU A 78 10.04 18.62 2.16
N ASN A 79 9.54 19.81 1.82
CA ASN A 79 9.65 20.41 0.49
C ASN A 79 11.15 20.54 0.16
N ASN A 80 11.76 19.46 -0.31
CA ASN A 80 13.08 19.53 -0.90
C ASN A 80 12.88 20.14 -2.28
N ASN A 81 13.40 21.35 -2.46
CA ASN A 81 13.66 21.99 -3.77
C ASN A 81 14.66 21.19 -4.64
N LEU A 82 14.85 19.90 -4.37
CA LEU A 82 15.57 18.95 -5.20
C LEU A 82 14.54 18.30 -6.14
N THR A 83 14.37 18.95 -7.29
CA THR A 83 13.91 18.40 -8.59
C THR A 83 12.55 17.69 -8.70
N PHE A 84 11.72 17.67 -7.65
CA PHE A 84 10.31 17.28 -7.71
C PHE A 84 9.43 18.32 -7.01
N GLU A 85 9.30 19.50 -7.60
CA GLU A 85 8.25 20.44 -7.20
C GLU A 85 6.87 19.78 -7.42
N GLY A 86 6.15 19.51 -6.33
CA GLY A 86 4.81 18.92 -6.35
C GLY A 86 4.79 17.42 -6.70
N ARG A 87 5.00 16.55 -5.70
CA ARG A 87 4.68 15.11 -5.83
C ARG A 87 3.17 14.96 -5.98
N ASP A 88 2.66 15.02 -7.20
CA ASP A 88 1.26 14.73 -7.47
C ASP A 88 1.01 13.22 -7.40
N MET A 89 0.74 12.75 -6.19
CA MET A 89 0.58 11.34 -5.85
C MET A 89 -0.87 10.90 -5.89
N VAL A 90 -1.83 11.82 -5.98
CA VAL A 90 -3.24 11.48 -6.10
C VAL A 90 -3.45 10.79 -7.44
N ILE A 91 -3.89 9.54 -7.40
CA ILE A 91 -4.08 8.76 -8.61
C ILE A 91 -5.30 9.31 -9.36
N ASP A 92 -5.17 9.53 -10.65
CA ASP A 92 -6.26 9.97 -11.51
C ASP A 92 -7.40 8.93 -11.56
N GLU A 93 -8.63 9.38 -11.32
CA GLU A 93 -9.83 8.53 -11.24
C GLU A 93 -10.13 7.77 -12.56
N ARG A 94 -9.55 8.19 -13.68
CA ARG A 94 -9.71 7.53 -14.98
C ARG A 94 -8.97 6.20 -15.09
N ILE A 95 -8.07 5.88 -14.15
CA ILE A 95 -7.52 4.52 -14.02
C ILE A 95 -8.65 3.56 -13.64
N LYS A 96 -8.87 2.52 -14.45
CA LYS A 96 -10.03 1.64 -14.29
C LYS A 96 -9.99 0.84 -12.98
N MET A 97 -8.82 0.33 -12.61
CA MET A 97 -8.61 -0.42 -11.38
C MET A 97 -7.25 -0.05 -10.77
N CYS A 98 -7.24 0.30 -9.49
CA CYS A 98 -6.03 0.43 -8.69
C CYS A 98 -6.12 -0.51 -7.51
N VAL A 99 -5.05 -1.26 -7.26
CA VAL A 99 -4.90 -2.14 -6.10
C VAL A 99 -3.62 -1.75 -5.38
N HIS A 100 -3.73 -1.44 -4.09
CA HIS A 100 -2.61 -1.09 -3.23
C HIS A 100 -2.50 -2.08 -2.08
N HIS A 101 -1.42 -2.83 -2.01
CA HIS A 101 -1.09 -3.71 -0.88
C HIS A 101 -0.21 -2.96 0.11
N VAL A 102 -0.65 -2.80 1.35
CA VAL A 102 0.02 -2.02 2.40
C VAL A 102 0.63 -2.96 3.44
N ALA A 103 1.87 -2.68 3.86
CA ALA A 103 2.53 -3.40 4.93
C ALA A 103 2.05 -2.90 6.30
N GLY A 104 1.35 -3.78 7.02
CA GLY A 104 0.74 -3.48 8.32
C GLY A 104 1.71 -3.52 9.50
N ASN A 105 2.88 -4.13 9.36
CA ASN A 105 3.86 -4.26 10.45
C ASN A 105 5.16 -3.47 10.25
N GLU A 106 5.30 -2.66 9.20
CA GLU A 106 6.53 -1.90 8.94
C GLU A 106 6.85 -0.89 10.07
N LEU A 107 8.04 -1.04 10.65
CA LEU A 107 8.47 -0.34 11.87
C LEU A 107 9.34 0.90 11.62
N ARG A 108 9.92 1.05 10.42
CA ARG A 108 10.89 2.10 10.13
C ARG A 108 10.21 3.44 9.93
N PHE A 109 10.83 4.47 10.51
CA PHE A 109 10.32 5.82 10.44
C PHE A 109 10.48 6.44 9.03
N ALA A 110 11.56 6.13 8.30
CA ALA A 110 11.74 6.64 6.93
C ALA A 110 10.91 5.94 5.87
N PHE A 111 10.07 4.98 6.25
CA PHE A 111 9.17 4.29 5.36
C PHE A 111 7.73 4.69 5.66
N PRO A 112 7.33 5.99 5.62
CA PRO A 112 5.91 6.31 5.72
C PRO A 112 5.15 5.73 4.51
N VAL A 113 3.90 5.30 4.71
CA VAL A 113 3.07 4.85 3.59
C VAL A 113 2.23 5.99 3.04
N ASP A 114 2.20 6.14 1.73
CA ASP A 114 1.31 7.06 1.01
C ASP A 114 0.09 6.30 0.50
N LEU A 115 -1.06 6.51 1.13
CA LEU A 115 -2.34 5.90 0.75
C LEU A 115 -2.83 6.41 -0.61
N ILE A 116 -3.69 5.64 -1.28
CA ILE A 116 -4.40 6.05 -2.51
C ILE A 116 -5.56 7.04 -2.22
N HIS A 117 -5.82 7.30 -0.95
CA HIS A 117 -6.76 8.30 -0.47
C HIS A 117 -6.27 9.72 -0.80
N LYS A 118 -7.20 10.59 -1.21
CA LYS A 118 -6.99 12.04 -1.33
C LYS A 118 -6.90 12.66 0.06
N GLY A 119 -6.39 13.89 0.17
CA GLY A 119 -6.25 14.61 1.45
C GLY A 119 -7.54 14.93 2.22
N ASN A 120 -8.71 14.49 1.71
CA ASN A 120 -10.00 14.53 2.40
C ASN A 120 -10.45 13.12 2.87
N GLY A 121 -9.55 12.13 2.85
CA GLY A 121 -9.82 10.74 3.22
C GLY A 121 -10.67 9.94 2.24
N GLN A 122 -10.93 10.42 1.01
CA GLN A 122 -11.72 9.70 0.01
C GLN A 122 -10.84 9.02 -1.03
N ILE A 123 -11.28 7.86 -1.54
CA ILE A 123 -10.70 7.23 -2.73
C ILE A 123 -11.33 7.84 -3.97
N ALA A 124 -10.51 8.16 -4.98
CA ALA A 124 -10.96 8.81 -6.21
C ALA A 124 -11.94 7.97 -7.03
N ASN A 125 -11.84 6.64 -6.95
CA ASN A 125 -12.70 5.69 -7.65
C ASN A 125 -13.10 4.55 -6.70
N PRO A 126 -14.41 4.29 -6.50
CA PRO A 126 -14.90 3.33 -5.52
C PRO A 126 -14.58 1.87 -5.84
N ASN A 127 -14.16 1.55 -7.07
CA ASN A 127 -13.78 0.19 -7.46
C ASN A 127 -12.34 -0.18 -7.03
N TRP A 128 -11.54 0.80 -6.59
CA TRP A 128 -10.16 0.56 -6.18
C TRP A 128 -10.07 -0.14 -4.82
N LYS A 129 -8.98 -0.87 -4.61
CA LYS A 129 -8.71 -1.64 -3.40
C LYS A 129 -7.46 -1.13 -2.71
N GLU A 130 -7.52 -0.96 -1.40
CA GLU A 130 -6.36 -0.75 -0.54
C GLU A 130 -6.43 -1.76 0.61
N LEU A 131 -5.48 -2.70 0.62
CA LEU A 131 -5.52 -3.91 1.44
C LEU A 131 -4.29 -3.97 2.35
N VAL A 132 -4.50 -4.14 3.65
CA VAL A 132 -3.41 -4.30 4.62
C VAL A 132 -3.05 -5.77 4.78
N TYR A 133 -1.77 -6.09 4.60
CA TYR A 133 -1.19 -7.40 4.87
C TYR A 133 -0.34 -7.35 6.14
N PRO A 134 -0.24 -8.45 6.91
CA PRO A 134 0.80 -8.56 7.93
C PRO A 134 2.19 -8.52 7.27
N GLY A 135 3.20 -8.20 8.05
CA GLY A 135 4.59 -8.17 7.61
C GLY A 135 5.16 -6.79 7.34
N MET A 136 6.46 -6.76 7.08
CA MET A 136 7.24 -5.57 6.79
C MET A 136 7.11 -5.15 5.33
N HIS A 137 7.70 -4.00 4.98
CA HIS A 137 7.68 -3.44 3.63
C HIS A 137 8.02 -4.46 2.53
N SER A 138 9.13 -5.20 2.69
CA SER A 138 9.60 -6.18 1.70
C SER A 138 9.01 -7.59 1.89
N ASP A 139 8.32 -7.85 3.00
CA ASP A 139 7.51 -9.07 3.15
C ASP A 139 6.25 -8.98 2.26
N VAL A 140 5.68 -7.77 2.14
CA VAL A 140 4.50 -7.52 1.30
C VAL A 140 4.86 -7.23 -0.16
N GLY A 141 5.88 -6.41 -0.40
CA GLY A 141 6.29 -6.05 -1.77
C GLY A 141 7.24 -7.04 -2.46
N GLY A 142 7.81 -7.98 -1.70
CA GLY A 142 8.89 -8.84 -2.15
C GLY A 142 10.25 -8.13 -2.18
N GLY A 143 11.33 -8.84 -1.82
CA GLY A 143 12.69 -8.29 -1.91
C GLY A 143 13.65 -8.71 -0.80
N TYR A 144 13.18 -9.45 0.22
CA TYR A 144 14.10 -10.18 1.09
C TYR A 144 14.75 -11.33 0.33
N THR A 145 16.04 -11.53 0.55
CA THR A 145 16.76 -12.70 0.02
C THR A 145 16.27 -13.95 0.74
N PRO A 146 16.09 -15.09 0.06
CA PRO A 146 15.71 -16.34 0.71
C PRO A 146 16.63 -16.67 1.90
N GLY A 147 16.04 -16.96 3.06
CA GLY A 147 16.76 -17.27 4.30
C GLY A 147 17.41 -16.07 5.01
N SER A 148 17.20 -14.84 4.54
CA SER A 148 17.70 -13.66 5.26
C SER A 148 17.08 -13.59 6.65
N GLN A 149 17.89 -13.24 7.66
CA GLN A 149 17.47 -13.28 9.08
C GLN A 149 16.98 -14.66 9.58
N ASN A 150 17.29 -15.75 8.88
CA ASN A 150 16.73 -17.09 9.10
C ASN A 150 15.19 -17.12 8.98
N VAL A 151 14.63 -16.22 8.18
CA VAL A 151 13.20 -16.13 7.88
C VAL A 151 12.95 -16.66 6.48
N ASN A 152 11.87 -17.42 6.32
CA ASN A 152 11.40 -17.94 5.05
C ASN A 152 10.61 -16.85 4.31
N ASP A 153 11.00 -16.53 3.08
CA ASP A 153 10.38 -15.49 2.28
C ASP A 153 9.06 -15.94 1.62
N ASN A 154 8.63 -17.20 1.82
CA ASN A 154 7.45 -17.77 1.14
C ASN A 154 6.16 -16.96 1.35
N PHE A 155 6.02 -16.23 2.46
CA PHE A 155 4.87 -15.36 2.68
C PHE A 155 4.68 -14.30 1.58
N ALA A 156 5.76 -13.76 1.01
CA ALA A 156 5.69 -12.77 -0.06
C ALA A 156 4.99 -13.28 -1.34
N ARG A 157 4.85 -14.62 -1.52
CA ARG A 157 4.11 -15.19 -2.65
C ARG A 157 2.59 -15.02 -2.52
N ILE A 158 2.06 -14.83 -1.31
CA ILE A 158 0.63 -14.58 -1.07
C ILE A 158 0.21 -13.21 -1.64
N PRO A 159 0.77 -12.06 -1.20
CA PRO A 159 0.40 -10.76 -1.77
C PRO A 159 0.78 -10.64 -3.26
N LEU A 160 1.80 -11.36 -3.73
CA LEU A 160 2.12 -11.46 -5.16
C LEU A 160 1.00 -12.17 -5.95
N LYS A 161 0.52 -13.32 -5.47
CA LYS A 161 -0.59 -14.06 -6.09
C LYS A 161 -1.86 -13.23 -6.12
N ASP A 162 -2.22 -12.59 -5.00
CA ASP A 162 -3.44 -11.80 -4.91
C ASP A 162 -3.41 -10.60 -5.88
N MET A 163 -2.25 -9.95 -6.04
CA MET A 163 -2.06 -8.88 -7.03
C MET A 163 -2.16 -9.41 -8.47
N LEU A 164 -1.59 -10.59 -8.75
CA LEU A 164 -1.69 -11.23 -10.06
C LEU A 164 -3.16 -11.52 -10.41
N GLU A 165 -3.93 -12.07 -9.48
CA GLU A 165 -5.35 -12.37 -9.66
C GLU A 165 -6.17 -11.10 -9.92
N ASP A 166 -5.91 -10.02 -9.18
CA ASP A 166 -6.54 -8.72 -9.42
C ASP A 166 -6.18 -8.11 -10.77
N ALA A 167 -4.91 -8.22 -11.19
CA ALA A 167 -4.45 -7.73 -12.48
C ALA A 167 -5.12 -8.51 -13.64
N VAL A 168 -5.10 -9.84 -13.59
CA VAL A 168 -5.73 -10.69 -14.61
C VAL A 168 -7.23 -10.44 -14.68
N SER A 169 -7.90 -10.31 -13.52
CA SER A 169 -9.32 -9.98 -13.44
C SER A 169 -9.66 -8.61 -14.03
N ALA A 170 -8.76 -7.65 -13.92
CA ALA A 170 -8.87 -6.34 -14.56
C ALA A 170 -8.55 -6.35 -16.08
N GLY A 171 -8.22 -7.51 -16.65
CA GLY A 171 -7.93 -7.69 -18.07
C GLY A 171 -6.48 -7.40 -18.46
N VAL A 172 -5.54 -7.38 -17.50
CA VAL A 172 -4.11 -7.32 -17.79
C VAL A 172 -3.69 -8.63 -18.46
N ARG A 173 -2.95 -8.53 -19.57
CA ARG A 173 -2.53 -9.70 -20.35
C ARG A 173 -1.30 -10.36 -19.74
N MET A 174 -1.52 -11.16 -18.71
CA MET A 174 -0.51 -11.98 -18.04
C MET A 174 -1.02 -13.42 -17.94
N PHE A 175 -0.12 -14.37 -17.68
CA PHE A 175 -0.53 -15.73 -17.32
C PHE A 175 -1.15 -15.69 -15.91
N ASP A 176 -2.30 -16.33 -15.74
CA ASP A 176 -2.85 -16.53 -14.41
C ASP A 176 -2.01 -17.53 -13.60
N TYR A 177 -2.32 -17.67 -12.31
CA TYR A 177 -1.55 -18.51 -11.38
C TYR A 177 -1.45 -19.98 -11.83
N ASN A 178 -2.53 -20.54 -12.38
CA ASN A 178 -2.56 -21.94 -12.84
C ASN A 178 -1.81 -22.09 -14.17
N GLN A 179 -1.94 -21.12 -15.08
CA GLN A 179 -1.18 -21.09 -16.33
C GLN A 179 0.32 -20.97 -16.08
N LEU A 180 0.75 -20.18 -15.08
CA LEU A 180 2.15 -20.12 -14.66
C LEU A 180 2.64 -21.48 -14.18
N LYS A 181 1.85 -22.18 -13.34
CA LYS A 181 2.17 -23.52 -12.86
C LYS A 181 2.31 -24.55 -13.98
N GLU A 182 1.36 -24.57 -14.90
CA GLU A 182 1.34 -25.51 -16.02
C GLU A 182 2.51 -25.27 -16.98
N LYS A 183 2.76 -24.00 -17.33
CA LYS A 183 3.73 -23.63 -18.36
C LYS A 183 5.17 -23.53 -17.86
N TYR A 184 5.35 -23.18 -16.58
CA TYR A 184 6.66 -22.86 -16.00
C TYR A 184 6.88 -23.57 -14.65
N GLY A 185 6.55 -24.87 -14.54
CA GLY A 185 6.53 -25.61 -13.28
C GLY A 185 7.75 -25.42 -12.36
N ALA A 186 8.98 -25.50 -12.87
CA ALA A 186 10.19 -25.31 -12.06
C ALA A 186 10.31 -23.86 -11.50
N LEU A 187 10.12 -22.86 -12.36
CA LEU A 187 10.12 -21.45 -11.95
C LEU A 187 8.95 -21.13 -11.02
N PHE A 188 7.80 -21.75 -11.25
CA PHE A 188 6.63 -21.63 -10.41
C PHE A 188 6.93 -22.13 -8.99
N THR A 189 7.49 -23.34 -8.84
CA THR A 189 7.87 -23.88 -7.53
C THR A 189 8.88 -22.99 -6.80
N GLU A 190 9.80 -22.38 -7.53
CA GLU A 190 10.81 -21.49 -6.93
C GLU A 190 10.25 -20.12 -6.50
N GLN A 191 9.41 -19.51 -7.36
CA GLN A 191 9.09 -18.07 -7.27
C GLN A 191 7.62 -17.78 -6.91
N PHE A 192 6.70 -18.71 -7.12
CA PHE A 192 5.25 -18.48 -7.02
C PHE A 192 4.49 -19.45 -6.11
N GLU A 193 5.04 -20.64 -5.86
CA GLU A 193 4.38 -21.65 -5.04
C GLU A 193 4.24 -21.18 -3.59
N ILE A 194 3.00 -21.18 -3.12
CA ILE A 194 2.66 -20.90 -1.72
C ILE A 194 2.62 -22.24 -1.00
N GLN A 195 3.45 -22.38 0.02
CA GLN A 195 3.49 -23.60 0.84
C GLN A 195 2.22 -23.67 1.71
N ASN A 196 1.66 -24.87 1.87
CA ASN A 196 0.44 -25.07 2.66
C ASN A 196 0.55 -24.51 4.08
N GLU A 197 1.71 -24.66 4.71
CA GLU A 197 1.95 -24.15 6.06
C GLU A 197 1.98 -22.62 6.10
N THR A 198 2.59 -21.97 5.10
CA THR A 198 2.57 -20.51 4.95
C THR A 198 1.14 -19.99 4.84
N GLN A 199 0.31 -20.61 4.00
CA GLN A 199 -1.10 -20.23 3.85
C GLN A 199 -1.88 -20.43 5.15
N ARG A 200 -1.76 -21.59 5.79
CA ARG A 200 -2.46 -21.92 7.04
C ARG A 200 -2.15 -20.90 8.15
N LEU A 201 -0.87 -20.55 8.31
CA LEU A 201 -0.43 -19.62 9.34
C LEU A 201 -0.82 -18.17 9.01
N TYR A 202 -0.76 -17.77 7.73
CA TYR A 202 -1.29 -16.49 7.28
C TYR A 202 -2.79 -16.36 7.55
N ASP A 203 -3.59 -17.39 7.27
CA ASP A 203 -5.03 -17.38 7.50
C ASP A 203 -5.37 -17.20 8.99
N ALA A 204 -4.59 -17.82 9.88
CA ALA A 204 -4.74 -17.63 11.33
C ALA A 204 -4.47 -16.18 11.76
N VAL A 205 -3.43 -15.55 11.19
CA VAL A 205 -3.10 -14.13 11.45
C VAL A 205 -4.18 -13.21 10.88
N LYS A 206 -4.59 -13.44 9.63
CA LYS A 206 -5.62 -12.65 8.95
C LYS A 206 -6.94 -12.67 9.72
N ALA A 207 -7.33 -13.82 10.25
CA ALA A 207 -8.53 -13.94 11.08
C ALA A 207 -8.47 -13.06 12.33
N GLN A 208 -7.29 -12.93 12.98
CA GLN A 208 -7.12 -12.11 14.17
C GLN A 208 -6.93 -10.60 13.87
N MET A 209 -6.42 -10.27 12.69
CA MET A 209 -6.31 -8.88 12.21
C MET A 209 -7.66 -8.23 11.87
N SER A 210 -8.74 -9.01 11.80
CA SER A 210 -10.07 -8.57 11.35
C SER A 210 -10.48 -7.23 11.98
N SER A 211 -10.46 -6.19 11.15
CA SER A 211 -10.83 -4.82 11.50
C SER A 211 -11.64 -4.22 10.35
N THR A 212 -12.76 -3.58 10.69
CA THR A 212 -13.58 -2.82 9.74
C THR A 212 -13.31 -1.35 9.96
N GLY A 213 -12.94 -0.59 8.94
CA GLY A 213 -12.68 0.84 9.09
C GLY A 213 -11.60 1.35 8.16
N LYS A 214 -10.96 2.44 8.59
CA LYS A 214 -9.92 3.10 7.82
C LYS A 214 -8.67 2.22 7.73
N VAL A 215 -7.81 2.48 6.76
CA VAL A 215 -6.55 1.74 6.59
C VAL A 215 -5.66 1.85 7.84
N GLN A 216 -5.68 2.99 8.51
CA GLN A 216 -5.00 3.20 9.79
C GLN A 216 -5.48 2.22 10.88
N ASP A 217 -6.78 1.95 10.94
CA ASP A 217 -7.37 1.01 11.91
C ASP A 217 -6.96 -0.44 11.60
N GLN A 218 -6.82 -0.76 10.31
CA GLN A 218 -6.35 -2.06 9.84
C GLN A 218 -4.85 -2.25 10.10
N ILE A 219 -4.03 -1.21 9.91
CA ILE A 219 -2.61 -1.20 10.30
C ILE A 219 -2.48 -1.39 11.82
N ALA A 220 -3.26 -0.65 12.62
CA ALA A 220 -3.26 -0.81 14.06
C ALA A 220 -3.68 -2.23 14.47
N ALA A 221 -4.66 -2.84 13.78
CA ALA A 221 -5.03 -4.24 14.02
C ALA A 221 -3.90 -5.22 13.67
N ALA A 222 -3.18 -5.02 12.56
CA ALA A 222 -1.98 -5.78 12.23
C ALA A 222 -0.91 -5.67 13.34
N MET A 223 -0.68 -4.46 13.85
CA MET A 223 0.28 -4.20 14.93
C MET A 223 -0.13 -4.84 16.26
N LYS A 224 -1.43 -4.87 16.59
CA LYS A 224 -1.93 -5.55 17.81
C LYS A 224 -1.58 -7.04 17.80
N VAL A 225 -1.76 -7.71 16.65
CA VAL A 225 -1.43 -9.14 16.48
C VAL A 225 0.09 -9.34 16.54
N TYR A 226 0.86 -8.45 15.93
CA TYR A 226 2.32 -8.49 15.97
C TYR A 226 2.88 -8.35 17.39
N TYR A 227 2.41 -7.34 18.13
CA TYR A 227 2.85 -7.12 19.51
C TYR A 227 2.44 -8.25 20.45
N SER A 228 1.23 -8.82 20.30
CA SER A 228 0.83 -9.97 21.13
C SER A 228 1.69 -11.21 20.83
N ALA A 229 2.05 -11.45 19.57
CA ALA A 229 2.93 -12.55 19.18
C ALA A 229 4.31 -12.40 19.83
N TYR A 230 4.97 -11.25 19.65
CA TYR A 230 6.30 -11.00 20.22
C TYR A 230 6.29 -10.92 21.74
N GLY A 231 5.23 -10.41 22.34
CA GLY A 231 5.07 -10.39 23.79
C GLY A 231 4.93 -11.80 24.37
N THR A 232 4.17 -12.68 23.72
CA THR A 232 4.04 -14.08 24.11
C THR A 232 5.39 -14.81 23.96
N LEU A 233 6.10 -14.64 22.84
CA LEU A 233 7.44 -15.19 22.63
C LEU A 233 8.40 -14.80 23.76
N ALA A 234 8.43 -13.52 24.13
CA ALA A 234 9.28 -13.01 25.20
C ALA A 234 8.94 -13.64 26.56
N ARG A 235 7.65 -13.74 26.92
CA ARG A 235 7.21 -14.38 28.18
C ARG A 235 7.52 -15.87 28.20
N SER A 236 7.42 -16.54 27.06
CA SER A 236 7.79 -17.96 26.87
C SER A 236 9.31 -18.19 26.75
N LYS A 237 10.14 -17.14 26.83
CA LYS A 237 11.60 -17.21 26.68
C LYS A 237 12.06 -17.77 25.34
N ILE A 238 11.23 -17.62 24.31
CA ILE A 238 11.55 -17.98 22.94
C ILE A 238 12.19 -16.75 22.28
N ALA A 239 13.32 -16.95 21.61
CA ALA A 239 14.04 -15.85 20.99
C ALA A 239 13.31 -15.34 19.73
N SER A 240 13.24 -14.01 19.61
CA SER A 240 12.70 -13.33 18.43
C SER A 240 13.63 -13.44 17.22
N VAL A 241 13.13 -13.08 16.03
CA VAL A 241 13.92 -13.02 14.78
C VAL A 241 15.21 -12.21 14.99
N SER A 242 15.11 -10.95 15.44
CA SER A 242 16.29 -10.13 15.70
C SER A 242 17.22 -10.69 16.77
N GLN A 243 16.70 -11.35 17.81
CA GLN A 243 17.54 -11.99 18.82
C GLN A 243 18.31 -13.20 18.26
N ASN A 244 17.69 -13.99 17.38
CA ASN A 244 18.34 -15.14 16.76
C ASN A 244 19.50 -14.70 15.85
N VAL A 245 19.25 -13.73 14.97
CA VAL A 245 20.30 -13.24 14.05
C VAL A 245 21.46 -12.57 14.80
N ARG A 246 21.21 -11.93 15.93
CA ARG A 246 22.25 -11.30 16.76
C ARG A 246 23.15 -12.33 17.46
N LYS A 247 22.59 -13.43 17.96
CA LYS A 247 23.38 -14.52 18.56
C LYS A 247 24.42 -15.08 17.58
N GLU A 248 24.06 -15.11 16.31
CA GLU A 248 24.91 -15.63 15.23
C GLU A 248 25.97 -14.62 14.75
N ASN A 249 25.80 -13.31 14.99
CA ASN A 249 26.62 -12.27 14.39
C ASN A 249 27.19 -11.27 15.42
N LYS A 250 28.10 -11.76 16.28
CA LYS A 250 28.73 -11.00 17.39
C LYS A 250 29.49 -9.73 16.97
N PHE A 251 29.95 -9.64 15.73
CA PHE A 251 30.75 -8.50 15.25
C PHE A 251 29.94 -7.19 15.14
N ARG A 252 28.61 -7.28 14.96
CA ARG A 252 27.71 -6.12 14.80
C ARG A 252 27.29 -5.46 16.11
N GLU A 253 27.64 -6.02 17.27
CA GLU A 253 27.32 -5.45 18.59
C GLU A 253 28.22 -4.27 19.01
N LEU A 254 29.28 -3.97 18.26
CA LEU A 254 30.29 -2.98 18.67
C LEU A 254 29.81 -1.51 18.62
N LEU A 255 28.62 -1.23 18.07
CA LEU A 255 28.02 0.11 18.01
C LEU A 255 26.53 0.06 18.43
N PRO A 256 26.22 0.21 19.73
CA PRO A 256 24.87 0.10 20.25
C PRO A 256 24.10 1.42 20.08
N ILE A 257 23.62 1.67 18.87
CA ILE A 257 22.66 2.75 18.61
C ILE A 257 21.27 2.09 18.57
N GLY A 258 20.37 2.40 19.51
CA GLY A 258 19.00 1.83 19.60
C GLY A 258 18.82 0.51 20.38
N PRO A 259 17.57 0.10 20.70
CA PRO A 259 17.27 -1.16 21.38
C PRO A 259 17.50 -2.35 20.46
N SER A 260 17.98 -3.44 21.04
CA SER A 260 18.33 -4.64 20.29
C SER A 260 17.12 -5.40 19.75
N ASP A 261 16.01 -5.30 20.46
CA ASP A 261 14.81 -6.08 20.20
C ASP A 261 13.65 -5.47 20.98
N MET A 262 12.44 -5.87 20.62
CA MET A 262 11.21 -5.34 21.19
C MET A 262 11.09 -5.62 22.71
N ALA A 263 11.55 -6.79 23.19
CA ALA A 263 11.47 -7.15 24.61
C ALA A 263 12.40 -6.29 25.48
N THR A 264 13.61 -6.00 24.98
CA THR A 264 14.53 -5.06 25.62
C THR A 264 13.95 -3.66 25.69
N GLU A 265 13.28 -3.20 24.63
CA GLU A 265 12.68 -1.87 24.58
C GLU A 265 11.49 -1.73 25.54
N ILE A 266 10.51 -2.63 25.48
CA ILE A 266 9.33 -2.55 26.35
C ILE A 266 9.72 -2.63 27.83
N SER A 267 10.72 -3.44 28.19
CA SER A 267 11.20 -3.50 29.58
C SER A 267 11.77 -2.16 30.05
N ARG A 268 12.43 -1.40 29.17
CA ARG A 268 12.91 -0.04 29.47
C ARG A 268 11.74 0.93 29.59
N LEU A 269 10.77 0.85 28.66
CA LEU A 269 9.57 1.69 28.66
C LEU A 269 8.70 1.47 29.91
N GLU A 270 8.46 0.23 30.33
CA GLU A 270 7.71 -0.11 31.54
C GLU A 270 8.39 0.41 32.82
N LYS A 271 9.72 0.28 32.92
CA LYS A 271 10.48 0.83 34.06
C LYS A 271 10.32 2.35 34.14
N LEU A 272 10.39 3.02 32.98
CA LEU A 272 10.19 4.46 32.87
C LEU A 272 8.75 4.88 33.23
N GLN A 273 7.75 4.13 32.77
CA GLN A 273 6.34 4.37 33.12
C GLN A 273 6.10 4.26 34.63
N LYS A 274 6.72 3.26 35.29
CA LYS A 274 6.63 3.08 36.75
C LYS A 274 7.30 4.21 37.53
N LEU A 275 8.43 4.73 37.04
CA LEU A 275 9.17 5.83 37.68
C LEU A 275 8.44 7.18 37.58
N THR A 276 7.54 7.33 36.61
CA THR A 276 6.81 8.58 36.36
C THR A 276 5.32 8.51 36.70
N ALA A 277 4.82 7.34 37.09
CA ALA A 277 3.45 7.15 37.55
C ALA A 277 3.12 8.08 38.73
N PRO A 278 1.92 8.69 38.77
CA PRO A 278 1.55 9.58 39.86
C PRO A 278 1.55 8.83 41.20
N ILE A 279 2.32 9.35 42.16
CA ILE A 279 2.28 8.86 43.54
C ILE A 279 0.90 9.18 44.11
N LYS A 280 0.17 8.15 44.57
CA LYS A 280 -1.09 8.29 45.31
C LYS A 280 -0.83 8.83 46.73
N SER A 281 -0.27 10.03 46.87
CA SER A 281 -0.29 10.84 48.10
C SER A 281 0.56 12.12 47.93
N GLY A 282 -0.09 13.27 47.72
CA GLY A 282 0.31 14.61 48.20
C GLY A 282 1.72 15.19 47.93
N GLY A 283 2.63 14.49 47.25
CA GLY A 283 4.00 14.92 47.00
C GLY A 283 4.16 15.53 45.61
N MET A 284 4.68 16.75 45.53
CA MET A 284 4.99 17.41 44.26
C MET A 284 6.14 16.67 43.56
N ASN A 285 5.92 16.30 42.29
CA ASN A 285 6.81 15.41 41.53
C ASN A 285 8.04 16.18 40.99
N ILE A 286 9.06 16.38 41.85
CA ILE A 286 10.28 17.17 41.57
C ILE A 286 11.05 16.62 40.34
N PHE A 287 10.88 15.34 39.99
CA PHE A 287 11.50 14.69 38.84
C PHE A 287 10.91 15.10 37.48
N ARG A 288 9.69 15.65 37.43
CA ARG A 288 9.06 16.09 36.18
C ARG A 288 9.60 17.44 35.70
N ILE A 289 10.10 18.28 36.62
CA ILE A 289 10.41 19.70 36.35
C ILE A 289 11.90 19.95 36.09
N LEU A 290 12.83 19.12 36.60
CA LEU A 290 14.26 19.47 36.66
C LEU A 290 15.26 18.50 36.00
N SER A 291 14.80 17.44 35.34
CA SER A 291 15.72 16.46 34.72
C SER A 291 15.85 16.65 33.20
N PRO A 292 17.06 16.75 32.62
CA PRO A 292 17.28 16.66 31.17
C PRO A 292 16.68 15.38 30.55
N VAL A 293 16.47 14.34 31.37
CA VAL A 293 15.83 13.09 30.98
C VAL A 293 14.35 13.27 30.69
N SER A 294 13.63 14.23 31.31
CA SER A 294 12.19 14.46 31.07
C SER A 294 11.88 15.16 29.75
N LYS A 295 12.84 15.90 29.16
CA LYS A 295 12.70 16.41 27.77
C LYS A 295 13.07 15.36 26.72
N ALA A 296 14.01 14.48 27.01
CA ALA A 296 14.20 13.27 26.21
C ALA A 296 12.97 12.36 26.28
N TYR A 297 12.32 12.29 27.45
CA TYR A 297 11.11 11.53 27.74
C TYR A 297 9.93 11.86 26.81
N GLU A 298 9.62 13.14 26.57
CA GLU A 298 8.57 13.57 25.63
C GLU A 298 8.94 13.31 24.16
N PHE A 299 10.24 13.24 23.83
CA PHE A 299 10.70 12.88 22.49
C PHE A 299 10.63 11.36 22.22
N PHE A 300 10.69 10.54 23.28
CA PHE A 300 10.67 9.07 23.22
C PHE A 300 9.29 8.43 23.50
N LEU A 301 8.34 9.14 24.11
CA LEU A 301 7.01 8.59 24.43
C LEU A 301 5.91 9.13 23.50
N GLY A 302 5.75 8.41 22.39
CA GLY A 302 4.51 8.34 21.62
C GLY A 302 3.92 6.93 21.63
N VAL A 303 4.15 6.17 22.71
CA VAL A 303 3.66 4.80 22.86
C VAL A 303 2.25 4.85 23.43
N ASP A 304 1.28 4.35 22.69
CA ASP A 304 -0.11 4.37 23.12
C ASP A 304 -0.42 3.23 24.10
N ASP A 305 -1.40 3.42 25.00
CA ASP A 305 -1.82 2.39 25.98
C ASP A 305 -2.18 1.05 25.33
N TRP A 306 -2.73 1.08 24.11
CA TRP A 306 -3.10 -0.14 23.39
C TRP A 306 -1.88 -0.95 22.96
N GLU A 307 -0.71 -0.33 22.76
CA GLU A 307 0.52 -1.02 22.37
C GLU A 307 1.04 -1.87 23.54
N PHE A 308 1.07 -1.31 24.75
CA PHE A 308 1.36 -2.06 25.98
C PHE A 308 0.33 -3.17 26.21
N ALA A 309 -0.96 -2.85 26.11
CA ALA A 309 -2.03 -3.84 26.29
C ALA A 309 -1.91 -5.00 25.29
N SER A 310 -1.51 -4.71 24.05
CA SER A 310 -1.31 -5.72 23.01
C SER A 310 -0.09 -6.58 23.29
N TRP A 311 1.02 -5.99 23.73
CA TRP A 311 2.21 -6.73 24.14
C TRP A 311 1.90 -7.75 25.27
N HIS A 312 1.07 -7.36 26.24
CA HIS A 312 0.68 -8.25 27.34
C HIS A 312 -0.46 -9.22 27.00
N LYS A 313 -1.07 -9.11 25.82
CA LYS A 313 -2.09 -10.06 25.35
C LYS A 313 -1.41 -11.36 24.93
N GLU A 314 -2.04 -12.49 25.26
CA GLU A 314 -1.60 -13.81 24.80
C GLU A 314 -1.92 -14.01 23.31
N SER A 315 -1.04 -14.76 22.63
CA SER A 315 -1.15 -15.11 21.21
C SER A 315 -1.13 -16.62 21.02
N THR A 316 -1.65 -17.11 19.89
CA THR A 316 -1.71 -18.55 19.63
C THR A 316 -0.37 -19.05 19.08
N PRO A 317 -0.06 -20.36 19.21
CA PRO A 317 1.13 -20.96 18.63
C PRO A 317 1.26 -20.74 17.11
N GLU A 318 0.15 -20.74 16.38
CA GLU A 318 0.12 -20.48 14.94
C GLU A 318 0.57 -19.05 14.62
N ILE A 319 0.03 -18.06 15.33
CA ILE A 319 0.37 -16.65 15.11
C ILE A 319 1.83 -16.39 15.46
N MET A 320 2.32 -16.96 16.57
CA MET A 320 3.75 -16.90 16.91
C MET A 320 4.61 -17.55 15.82
N SER A 321 4.23 -18.73 15.34
CA SER A 321 4.95 -19.46 14.29
C SER A 321 4.97 -18.68 12.97
N PHE A 322 3.89 -17.98 12.62
CA PHE A 322 3.86 -17.11 11.45
C PHE A 322 4.95 -16.03 11.56
N TYR A 323 4.94 -15.27 12.65
CA TYR A 323 5.84 -14.14 12.82
C TYR A 323 7.31 -14.52 13.03
N GLN A 324 7.59 -15.71 13.58
CA GLN A 324 8.97 -16.19 13.70
C GLN A 324 9.54 -16.71 12.39
N ASN A 325 8.71 -17.36 11.57
CA ASN A 325 9.19 -18.09 10.41
C ASN A 325 9.04 -17.32 9.09
N TYR A 326 8.15 -16.33 9.01
CA TYR A 326 7.79 -15.71 7.73
C TYR A 326 7.84 -14.18 7.71
N ILE A 327 8.03 -13.51 8.85
CA ILE A 327 8.10 -12.04 8.92
C ILE A 327 9.47 -11.60 9.40
N HIS A 328 10.12 -10.74 8.64
CA HIS A 328 11.45 -10.23 8.96
C HIS A 328 11.36 -9.11 10.01
N ASP A 329 12.48 -8.80 10.66
CA ASP A 329 12.62 -7.58 11.48
C ASP A 329 13.19 -6.46 10.59
N SER A 330 12.35 -5.49 10.20
CA SER A 330 12.76 -4.42 9.29
C SER A 330 13.74 -3.42 9.93
N LYS A 331 13.83 -3.37 11.26
CA LYS A 331 14.77 -2.51 11.98
C LYS A 331 16.13 -3.15 12.12
N TYR A 332 16.23 -4.48 12.11
CA TYR A 332 17.50 -5.17 12.20
C TYR A 332 18.47 -4.74 11.09
N GLY A 333 19.56 -4.05 11.47
CA GLY A 333 20.64 -3.65 10.58
C GLY A 333 20.32 -2.45 9.69
N PHE A 334 19.13 -1.84 9.81
CA PHE A 334 18.73 -0.70 9.00
C PHE A 334 19.41 0.60 9.47
N MET A 335 20.10 1.30 8.56
CA MET A 335 20.86 2.53 8.86
C MET A 335 21.80 2.38 10.08
N SER A 336 22.42 1.22 10.27
CA SER A 336 23.23 0.93 11.47
C SER A 336 22.46 1.18 12.77
N ASN A 337 21.14 1.01 12.74
CA ASN A 337 20.21 1.40 13.78
C ASN A 337 20.39 2.89 14.15
N ALA A 338 20.21 3.84 13.22
CA ALA A 338 20.33 5.29 13.48
C ALA A 338 19.01 6.12 13.42
N GLU A 339 17.88 5.52 13.02
CA GLU A 339 16.54 6.16 13.01
C GLU A 339 15.90 6.28 14.40
N PRO A 340 14.92 7.17 14.66
CA PRO A 340 14.24 7.23 15.97
C PRO A 340 13.72 5.84 16.40
N PHE A 341 14.29 5.32 17.48
CA PHE A 341 14.54 3.90 17.69
C PHE A 341 13.38 3.05 18.23
N SER A 342 12.15 3.55 18.27
CA SER A 342 11.05 2.85 18.94
C SER A 342 10.51 1.69 18.10
N TYR A 343 10.38 0.48 18.67
CA TYR A 343 9.58 -0.62 18.11
C TYR A 343 8.09 -0.38 18.37
N PHE A 344 7.77 0.43 19.38
CA PHE A 344 6.43 0.81 19.79
C PHE A 344 6.11 2.21 19.25
N ARG A 345 5.89 2.26 17.95
CA ARG A 345 5.53 3.50 17.28
C ARG A 345 4.69 3.17 16.06
N GLN A 346 3.60 3.90 15.91
CA GLN A 346 2.83 3.84 14.68
C GLN A 346 3.58 4.45 13.50
N ARG A 347 3.64 3.65 12.43
CA ARG A 347 4.13 4.09 11.12
C ARG A 347 3.35 5.32 10.69
N THR A 348 4.05 6.30 10.11
CA THR A 348 3.39 7.47 9.56
C THR A 348 2.62 7.10 8.30
N VAL A 349 1.35 7.49 8.26
CA VAL A 349 0.42 7.26 7.15
C VAL A 349 0.06 8.61 6.54
N TYR A 350 0.32 8.79 5.25
CA TYR A 350 -0.02 9.99 4.51
C TYR A 350 -1.20 9.74 3.57
N GLU A 351 -2.12 10.69 3.55
CA GLU A 351 -3.04 10.86 2.44
C GLU A 351 -2.35 11.67 1.35
N SER A 352 -2.63 11.33 0.09
CA SER A 352 -1.95 11.94 -1.03
C SER A 352 -2.39 13.38 -1.24
N ARG A 353 -1.40 14.26 -1.41
CA ARG A 353 -1.61 15.67 -1.74
C ARG A 353 -1.69 15.84 -3.25
N ARG A 354 -2.56 16.76 -3.68
CA ARG A 354 -2.71 17.18 -5.08
C ARG A 354 -1.82 18.40 -5.34
N SER A 355 -1.23 18.48 -6.53
CA SER A 355 -0.55 19.69 -6.98
C SER A 355 -1.55 20.68 -7.59
N GLY A 356 -1.22 21.97 -7.72
CA GLY A 356 -2.11 22.93 -8.40
C GLY A 356 -2.45 22.51 -9.84
N LYS A 357 -1.48 21.98 -10.58
CA LYS A 357 -1.72 21.39 -11.92
C LYS A 357 -2.67 20.18 -11.86
N GLY A 358 -2.55 19.34 -10.84
CA GLY A 358 -3.47 18.21 -10.64
C GLY A 358 -4.90 18.66 -10.33
N GLU A 359 -5.06 19.75 -9.56
CA GLU A 359 -6.37 20.34 -9.27
C GLU A 359 -7.02 20.89 -10.55
N GLU A 360 -6.27 21.58 -11.40
CA GLU A 360 -6.76 22.03 -12.72
C GLU A 360 -7.24 20.86 -13.59
N VAL A 361 -6.49 19.74 -13.59
CA VAL A 361 -6.86 18.54 -14.35
C VAL A 361 -8.09 17.86 -13.75
N ASP A 362 -8.23 17.82 -12.43
CA ASP A 362 -9.41 17.26 -11.77
C ASP A 362 -10.66 18.08 -12.10
N GLN A 363 -10.55 19.42 -12.06
CA GLN A 363 -11.65 20.31 -12.42
C GLN A 363 -12.07 20.09 -13.88
N LYS A 364 -11.11 20.10 -14.81
CA LYS A 364 -11.40 19.83 -16.22
C LYS A 364 -12.04 18.46 -16.43
N THR A 365 -11.56 17.43 -15.72
CA THR A 365 -12.12 16.08 -15.82
C THR A 365 -13.56 16.03 -15.30
N ALA A 366 -13.87 16.77 -14.22
CA ALA A 366 -15.24 16.87 -13.71
C ALA A 366 -16.17 17.60 -14.69
N GLU A 367 -15.70 18.68 -15.32
CA GLU A 367 -16.42 19.43 -16.36
C GLU A 367 -16.69 18.54 -17.58
N ASP A 368 -15.67 17.87 -18.11
CA ASP A 368 -15.79 16.93 -19.24
C ASP A 368 -16.82 15.83 -18.93
N LYS A 369 -16.77 15.25 -17.72
CA LYS A 369 -17.74 14.24 -17.27
C LYS A 369 -19.16 14.79 -17.23
N ALA A 370 -19.37 16.01 -16.75
CA ALA A 370 -20.69 16.63 -16.69
C ALA A 370 -21.27 16.80 -18.10
N VAL A 371 -20.47 17.35 -19.03
CA VAL A 371 -20.84 17.51 -20.44
C VAL A 371 -21.19 16.17 -21.07
N CYS A 372 -20.32 15.17 -20.94
CA CYS A 372 -20.55 13.87 -21.55
C CYS A 372 -21.74 13.11 -20.94
N THR A 373 -22.08 13.37 -19.68
CA THR A 373 -23.29 12.82 -19.05
C THR A 373 -24.55 13.41 -19.68
N VAL A 374 -24.56 14.70 -19.99
CA VAL A 374 -25.69 15.37 -20.67
C VAL A 374 -25.82 14.85 -22.11
N VAL A 375 -24.72 14.85 -22.88
CA VAL A 375 -24.71 14.36 -24.26
C VAL A 375 -25.19 12.91 -24.34
N ASN A 376 -24.75 12.03 -23.43
CA ASN A 376 -25.22 10.64 -23.41
C ASN A 376 -26.70 10.51 -23.09
N ARG A 377 -27.26 11.38 -22.24
CA ARG A 377 -28.71 11.41 -21.96
C ARG A 377 -29.51 11.89 -23.15
N GLU A 378 -29.05 12.93 -23.84
CA GLU A 378 -29.67 13.43 -25.08
C GLU A 378 -29.65 12.37 -26.18
N VAL A 379 -28.49 11.72 -26.42
CA VAL A 379 -28.37 10.63 -27.40
C VAL A 379 -29.26 9.45 -27.05
N GLN A 380 -29.38 9.08 -25.76
CA GLN A 380 -30.33 8.05 -25.36
C GLN A 380 -31.77 8.48 -25.60
N GLN A 381 -32.16 9.69 -25.18
CA GLN A 381 -33.52 10.20 -25.37
C GLN A 381 -33.88 10.29 -26.86
N GLU A 382 -33.07 10.91 -27.70
CA GLU A 382 -33.31 11.01 -29.14
C GLU A 382 -33.39 9.64 -29.81
N LYS A 383 -32.50 8.69 -29.47
CA LYS A 383 -32.58 7.32 -30.00
C LYS A 383 -33.83 6.58 -29.56
N PHE A 384 -34.30 6.80 -28.32
CA PHE A 384 -35.56 6.23 -27.83
C PHE A 384 -36.77 6.89 -28.50
N PHE A 385 -36.76 8.21 -28.71
CA PHE A 385 -37.81 8.94 -29.42
C PHE A 385 -37.88 8.53 -30.89
N ASP A 386 -36.74 8.43 -31.59
CA ASP A 386 -36.67 7.96 -32.96
C ASP A 386 -37.12 6.50 -33.11
N ALA A 387 -36.73 5.63 -32.17
CA ALA A 387 -37.18 4.24 -32.17
C ALA A 387 -38.68 4.14 -31.87
N PHE A 388 -39.20 4.99 -30.98
CA PHE A 388 -40.63 5.08 -30.66
C PHE A 388 -41.46 5.61 -31.83
N GLU A 389 -41.02 6.68 -32.50
CA GLU A 389 -41.72 7.24 -33.66
C GLU A 389 -41.65 6.31 -34.89
N ARG A 390 -40.54 5.59 -35.09
CA ARG A 390 -40.48 4.51 -36.09
C ARG A 390 -41.44 3.37 -35.78
N ALA A 391 -41.51 2.93 -34.52
CA ALA A 391 -42.46 1.91 -34.10
C ALA A 391 -43.93 2.36 -34.27
N LYS A 392 -44.22 3.67 -34.08
CA LYS A 392 -45.52 4.28 -34.36
C LYS A 392 -45.86 4.26 -35.86
N GLN A 393 -44.89 4.59 -36.72
CA GLN A 393 -45.07 4.56 -38.17
C GLN A 393 -45.27 3.14 -38.71
N GLU A 394 -44.62 2.14 -38.10
CA GLU A 394 -44.81 0.71 -38.43
C GLU A 394 -46.14 0.15 -37.88
N GLN A 395 -46.79 0.82 -36.93
CA GLN A 395 -48.12 0.45 -36.40
C GLN A 395 -49.29 1.17 -37.06
N LEU A 396 -49.08 2.05 -38.05
CA LEU A 396 -50.18 2.57 -38.85
C LEU A 396 -50.65 1.48 -39.84
N PRO A 397 -51.87 0.91 -39.67
CA PRO A 397 -52.41 0.01 -40.67
C PRO A 397 -52.66 0.80 -41.96
N LEU A 398 -52.30 0.22 -43.10
CA LEU A 398 -52.77 0.66 -44.41
C LEU A 398 -54.31 0.73 -44.37
N ALA A 399 -54.84 1.93 -44.18
CA ALA A 399 -56.26 2.24 -44.27
C ALA A 399 -56.46 3.29 -45.36
N MET A 400 -56.25 2.88 -46.62
CA MET A 400 -57.15 3.01 -47.77
C MET A 400 -56.47 2.46 -49.02
#